data_AF-A0AAV2ABA2-F1
#
_entry.id   AF-A0AAV2ABA2-F1
#
_cell.length_a   1.000
_cell.length_b   1.000
_cell.length_c   1.000
_cell.angle_alpha   90.00
_cell.angle_beta   90.00
_cell.angle_gamma   90.00
#
_symmetry.space_group_name_H-M   'P 1'
#
loop_
_entity.id
_entity.type
_entity.pdbx_description
1 polymer ?
#
loop_
_entity_poly.entity_id
_entity_poly.type
_entity_poly.pdbx_seq_one_letter_code
_entity_poly.pdbx_strand_id
1 'polypeptide(L)'
;MASSTGLVLGVLTLCFIIGEVELCSCFYSHPQEHYCVADFVAVVRVKSQGKGDGSITAYHIKVKKEFKMTEKARHALSQGLIWTSSHEAACGVTLHPTRYLIAGRIRGEKPFVSLCHFVQEWPKLSPKQKKGFRKLYQQGCRCRVRMPSFVKNHREPYCAWETFRGKTDCQGLYSLCVPTAHTSNGTEECSWVSTAQYRRCMKERKYEREMEP
;
A
#
# COMPACT_ATOMS: atom_id res chain seq x y z
N MET A 1 -18.45 1.23 57.10
CA MET A 1 -17.42 1.96 56.32
C MET A 1 -16.70 0.92 55.46
N ALA A 2 -17.17 0.72 54.23
CA ALA A 2 -16.57 -0.26 53.32
C ALA A 2 -15.20 0.23 52.87
N SER A 3 -14.20 -0.64 52.97
CA SER A 3 -12.78 -0.31 52.85
C SER A 3 -12.42 0.26 51.47
N SER A 4 -12.25 1.58 51.38
CA SER A 4 -11.86 2.31 50.17
C SER A 4 -10.53 1.79 49.58
N THR A 5 -9.68 1.17 50.40
CA THR A 5 -8.40 0.56 50.02
C THR A 5 -8.55 -0.66 49.10
N GLY A 6 -9.61 -1.47 49.25
CA GLY A 6 -9.83 -2.65 48.41
C GLY A 6 -10.25 -2.30 46.98
N LEU A 7 -11.00 -1.20 46.83
CA LEU A 7 -11.39 -0.63 45.54
C LEU A 7 -10.18 -0.09 44.77
N VAL A 8 -9.27 0.62 45.45
CA VAL A 8 -8.06 1.17 44.83
C VAL A 8 -7.10 0.07 44.38
N LEU A 9 -6.92 -0.99 45.19
CA LEU A 9 -6.06 -2.13 44.85
C LEU A 9 -6.64 -2.95 43.67
N GLY A 10 -7.95 -3.14 43.63
CA GLY A 10 -8.66 -3.82 42.54
C GLY A 10 -8.62 -3.04 41.22
N VAL A 11 -8.69 -1.71 41.26
CA VAL A 11 -8.57 -0.86 40.07
C VAL A 11 -7.14 -0.83 39.54
N LEU A 12 -6.13 -0.77 40.41
CA LEU A 12 -4.72 -0.82 40.01
C LEU A 12 -4.36 -2.15 39.34
N THR A 13 -4.87 -3.27 39.85
CA THR A 13 -4.64 -4.61 39.26
C THR A 13 -5.36 -4.81 37.92
N LEU A 14 -6.53 -4.21 37.71
CA LEU A 14 -7.23 -4.26 36.42
C LEU A 14 -6.48 -3.50 35.31
N CYS A 15 -5.79 -2.39 35.64
CA CYS A 15 -5.00 -1.62 34.68
C CYS A 15 -3.74 -2.33 34.18
N PHE A 16 -3.14 -3.23 34.96
CA PHE A 16 -1.94 -3.99 34.54
C PHE A 16 -2.24 -5.16 33.58
N ILE A 17 -3.52 -5.53 33.39
CA ILE A 17 -3.93 -6.63 32.48
C ILE A 17 -4.23 -6.11 31.07
N ILE A 18 -4.18 -4.79 30.84
CA ILE A 18 -4.28 -4.23 29.49
C ILE A 18 -2.91 -4.36 28.82
N GLY A 19 -2.60 -5.55 28.29
CA GLY A 19 -1.46 -5.73 27.40
C GLY A 19 -1.59 -4.75 26.22
N GLU A 20 -0.47 -4.19 25.77
CA GLU A 20 -0.47 -3.30 24.60
C GLU A 20 -1.10 -4.02 23.41
N VAL A 21 -2.33 -3.63 23.06
CA VAL A 21 -2.94 -4.03 21.80
C VAL A 21 -2.24 -3.24 20.71
N GLU A 22 -1.26 -3.85 20.07
CA GLU A 22 -0.61 -3.29 18.90
C GLU A 22 -1.64 -3.27 17.74
N LEU A 23 -2.31 -2.13 17.59
CA LEU A 23 -3.28 -1.91 16.53
C LEU A 23 -2.58 -1.69 15.20
N CYS A 24 -3.19 -2.16 14.12
CA CYS A 24 -2.68 -1.98 12.76
C CYS A 24 -2.53 -0.49 12.42
N SER A 25 -1.31 -0.08 12.12
CA SER A 25 -1.01 1.21 11.50
C SER A 25 -0.16 1.01 10.26
N CYS A 26 -0.54 1.68 9.16
CA CYS A 26 0.13 1.57 7.88
C CYS A 26 0.69 2.91 7.44
N PHE A 27 1.89 2.90 6.87
CA PHE A 27 2.45 4.08 6.24
C PHE A 27 1.76 4.31 4.89
N TYR A 28 1.15 5.48 4.72
CA TYR A 28 0.49 5.85 3.47
C TYR A 28 1.52 5.89 2.34
N SER A 29 1.32 5.07 1.30
CA SER A 29 2.31 4.83 0.26
C SER A 29 1.70 4.97 -1.13
N HIS A 30 2.43 5.59 -2.04
CA HIS A 30 1.98 5.78 -3.41
C HIS A 30 1.94 4.43 -4.16
N PRO A 31 1.02 4.21 -5.12
CA PRO A 31 0.93 2.94 -5.87
C PRO A 31 2.25 2.49 -6.52
N GLN A 32 3.08 3.44 -6.96
CA GLN A 32 4.44 3.17 -7.45
C GLN A 32 5.35 2.56 -6.38
N GLU A 33 5.35 3.08 -5.15
CA GLU A 33 6.18 2.53 -4.07
C GLU A 33 5.76 1.09 -3.75
N HIS A 34 4.46 0.83 -3.68
CA HIS A 34 3.96 -0.54 -3.51
C HIS A 34 4.44 -1.47 -4.62
N TYR A 35 4.43 -1.04 -5.89
CA TYR A 35 5.00 -1.83 -6.99
C TYR A 35 6.51 -2.08 -6.79
N CYS A 36 7.26 -1.05 -6.41
CA CYS A 36 8.71 -1.12 -6.32
C CYS A 36 9.19 -2.04 -5.19
N VAL A 37 8.50 -2.03 -4.05
CA VAL A 37 8.90 -2.82 -2.87
C VAL A 37 8.22 -4.18 -2.74
N ALA A 38 7.30 -4.52 -3.65
CA ALA A 38 6.62 -5.82 -3.66
C ALA A 38 7.50 -6.93 -4.23
N ASP A 39 7.36 -8.15 -3.69
CA ASP A 39 7.96 -9.36 -4.27
C ASP A 39 7.15 -9.87 -5.47
N PHE A 40 5.83 -9.61 -5.45
CA PHE A 40 4.94 -9.91 -6.55
C PHE A 40 3.92 -8.82 -6.77
N VAL A 41 3.59 -8.60 -8.04
CA VAL A 41 2.49 -7.76 -8.50
C VAL A 41 1.71 -8.55 -9.52
N ALA A 42 0.47 -8.90 -9.18
CA ALA A 42 -0.35 -9.76 -10.03
C ALA A 42 -1.83 -9.39 -9.95
N VAL A 43 -2.55 -9.65 -11.05
CA VAL A 43 -4.00 -9.75 -11.00
C VAL A 43 -4.36 -11.17 -10.60
N VAL A 44 -5.02 -11.32 -9.47
CA VAL A 44 -5.49 -12.61 -8.96
C VAL A 44 -7.01 -12.66 -8.93
N ARG A 45 -7.57 -13.84 -9.13
CA ARG A 45 -8.98 -14.11 -8.83
C ARG A 45 -9.06 -14.88 -7.52
N VAL A 46 -9.70 -14.29 -6.52
CA VAL A 46 -10.05 -14.96 -5.27
C VAL A 46 -11.24 -15.87 -5.54
N LYS A 47 -11.18 -17.10 -5.04
CA LYS A 47 -12.24 -18.11 -5.19
C LYS A 47 -13.05 -18.23 -3.90
N SER A 48 -12.36 -18.54 -2.80
CA SER A 48 -12.94 -18.81 -1.50
C SER A 48 -11.90 -18.60 -0.40
N GLN A 49 -12.38 -18.42 0.82
CA GLN A 49 -11.55 -18.50 2.02
C GLN A 49 -11.13 -19.97 2.23
N GLY A 50 -9.85 -20.17 2.53
CA GLY A 50 -9.26 -21.46 2.90
C GLY A 50 -9.17 -21.62 4.42
N LYS A 51 -8.63 -22.76 4.88
CA LYS A 51 -8.41 -23.01 6.31
C LYS A 51 -7.19 -22.24 6.82
N GLY A 52 -7.39 -21.51 7.91
CA GLY A 52 -6.35 -20.83 8.69
C GLY A 52 -6.00 -21.58 9.98
N ASP A 53 -5.10 -21.03 10.78
CA ASP A 53 -4.73 -21.55 12.12
C ASP A 53 -5.29 -20.72 13.28
N GLY A 54 -6.27 -19.86 12.99
CA GLY A 54 -6.83 -18.88 13.92
C GLY A 54 -6.14 -17.51 13.83
N SER A 55 -4.80 -17.48 13.77
CA SER A 55 -4.04 -16.23 13.68
C SER A 55 -3.91 -15.68 12.25
N ILE A 56 -3.81 -16.60 11.29
CA ILE A 56 -3.73 -16.30 9.86
C ILE A 56 -4.89 -16.94 9.10
N THR A 57 -5.37 -16.22 8.09
CA THR A 57 -6.39 -16.67 7.15
C THR A 57 -5.78 -16.87 5.77
N ALA A 58 -6.14 -17.99 5.12
CA ALA A 58 -5.74 -18.29 3.76
C ALA A 58 -6.90 -18.00 2.78
N TYR A 59 -6.57 -17.68 1.53
CA TYR A 59 -7.52 -17.56 0.44
C TYR A 59 -7.05 -18.37 -0.76
N HIS A 60 -7.95 -19.18 -1.31
CA HIS A 60 -7.71 -19.87 -2.57
C HIS A 60 -7.80 -18.87 -3.73
N ILE A 61 -6.73 -18.80 -4.52
CA ILE A 61 -6.61 -17.87 -5.62
C ILE A 61 -6.29 -18.57 -6.95
N LYS A 62 -6.48 -17.85 -8.05
CA LYS A 62 -5.86 -18.15 -9.35
C LYS A 62 -5.18 -16.89 -9.87
N VAL A 63 -3.87 -16.95 -10.08
CA VAL A 63 -3.14 -15.89 -10.76
C VAL A 63 -3.66 -15.79 -12.20
N LYS A 64 -4.06 -14.59 -12.62
CA LYS A 64 -4.61 -14.31 -13.95
C LYS A 64 -3.63 -13.54 -14.82
N LYS A 65 -2.88 -12.61 -14.23
CA LYS A 65 -1.83 -11.84 -14.90
C LYS A 65 -0.70 -11.59 -13.93
N GLU A 66 0.52 -11.73 -14.42
CA GLU A 66 1.75 -11.40 -13.71
C GLU A 66 2.33 -10.10 -14.27
N PHE A 67 2.66 -9.15 -13.40
CA PHE A 67 3.32 -7.88 -13.77
C PHE A 67 4.70 -7.71 -13.11
N LYS A 68 4.91 -8.36 -11.98
CA LYS A 68 6.20 -8.50 -11.30
C LYS A 68 6.16 -9.78 -10.48
N MET A 69 7.23 -10.57 -10.50
CA MET A 69 7.30 -11.82 -9.73
C MET A 69 8.76 -12.22 -9.54
N THR A 70 9.21 -12.28 -8.30
CA THR A 70 10.48 -12.93 -7.97
C THR A 70 10.33 -14.45 -8.08
N GLU A 71 11.44 -15.17 -8.22
CA GLU A 71 11.39 -16.64 -8.31
C GLU A 71 10.77 -17.27 -7.06
N LYS A 72 11.14 -16.74 -5.89
CA LYS A 72 10.54 -17.14 -4.61
C LYS A 72 9.03 -16.93 -4.60
N ALA A 73 8.55 -15.79 -5.10
CA ALA A 73 7.13 -15.50 -5.16
C ALA A 73 6.38 -16.39 -6.17
N ARG A 74 7.01 -16.71 -7.30
CA ARG A 74 6.46 -17.63 -8.30
C ARG A 74 6.24 -19.02 -7.70
N HIS A 75 7.25 -19.55 -7.01
CA HIS A 75 7.15 -20.82 -6.30
C HIS A 75 6.06 -20.79 -5.23
N ALA A 76 6.05 -19.77 -4.38
CA ALA A 76 5.09 -19.62 -3.29
C ALA A 76 3.62 -19.51 -3.78
N LEU A 77 3.37 -18.76 -4.85
CA LEU A 77 2.03 -18.58 -5.44
C LEU A 77 1.56 -19.79 -6.26
N SER A 78 2.45 -20.69 -6.66
CA SER A 78 2.10 -21.92 -7.40
C SER A 78 1.14 -22.83 -6.61
N GLN A 79 1.18 -22.75 -5.29
CA GLN A 79 0.28 -23.45 -4.37
C GLN A 79 -1.17 -22.93 -4.44
N GLY A 80 -1.42 -21.81 -5.12
CA GLY A 80 -2.76 -21.25 -5.29
C GLY A 80 -3.37 -20.69 -4.02
N LEU A 81 -2.52 -20.27 -3.06
CA LEU A 81 -2.92 -19.68 -1.79
C LEU A 81 -2.31 -18.28 -1.64
N ILE A 82 -3.03 -17.40 -0.95
CA ILE A 82 -2.52 -16.15 -0.38
C ILE A 82 -2.92 -16.09 1.09
N TRP A 83 -2.06 -15.53 1.92
CA TRP A 83 -2.23 -15.49 3.37
C TRP A 83 -2.35 -14.05 3.86
N THR A 84 -3.08 -13.86 4.94
CA THR A 84 -3.21 -12.58 5.65
C THR A 84 -3.50 -12.85 7.12
N SER A 85 -3.34 -11.86 8.00
CA SER A 85 -3.78 -11.98 9.39
C SER A 85 -5.30 -12.17 9.44
N SER A 86 -5.81 -12.92 10.42
CA SER A 86 -7.26 -13.17 10.53
C SER A 86 -8.07 -11.97 10.97
N HIS A 87 -7.44 -10.98 11.62
CA HIS A 87 -8.11 -9.82 12.19
C HIS A 87 -7.56 -8.52 11.58
N GLU A 88 -8.45 -7.57 11.30
CA GLU A 88 -8.07 -6.24 10.79
C GLU A 88 -7.16 -5.48 11.76
N ALA A 89 -7.37 -5.66 13.07
CA ALA A 89 -6.49 -5.11 14.11
C ALA A 89 -5.03 -5.57 13.96
N ALA A 90 -4.79 -6.76 13.38
CA ALA A 90 -3.47 -7.28 13.04
C ALA A 90 -3.09 -7.08 11.56
N CYS A 91 -3.69 -6.06 10.92
CA CYS A 91 -3.56 -5.73 9.50
C CYS A 91 -4.11 -6.78 8.53
N GLY A 92 -5.01 -7.65 9.00
CA GLY A 92 -5.70 -8.63 8.17
C GLY A 92 -6.59 -7.97 7.10
N VAL A 93 -6.72 -8.61 5.94
CA VAL A 93 -7.63 -8.17 4.88
C VAL A 93 -8.71 -9.21 4.61
N THR A 94 -9.97 -8.77 4.52
CA THR A 94 -11.05 -9.62 4.03
C THR A 94 -11.13 -9.55 2.51
N LEU A 95 -10.91 -10.68 1.84
CA LEU A 95 -10.98 -10.78 0.38
C LEU A 95 -12.27 -11.48 -0.08
N HIS A 96 -13.02 -10.83 -0.97
CA HIS A 96 -14.24 -11.39 -1.54
C HIS A 96 -13.96 -12.15 -2.86
N PRO A 97 -14.86 -13.02 -3.35
CA PRO A 97 -14.70 -13.79 -4.60
C PRO A 97 -14.67 -12.98 -5.93
N THR A 98 -13.75 -12.01 -6.05
CA THR A 98 -13.59 -11.12 -7.21
C THR A 98 -12.14 -11.10 -7.72
N ARG A 99 -11.82 -10.17 -8.62
CA ARG A 99 -10.46 -9.95 -9.14
C ARG A 99 -9.81 -8.77 -8.44
N TYR A 100 -8.60 -8.98 -7.93
CA TYR A 100 -7.78 -7.95 -7.30
C TYR A 100 -6.49 -7.76 -8.07
N LEU A 101 -6.00 -6.52 -8.13
CA LEU A 101 -4.57 -6.27 -8.24
C LEU A 101 -3.98 -6.32 -6.84
N ILE A 102 -2.94 -7.13 -6.67
CA ILE A 102 -2.19 -7.22 -5.43
C ILE A 102 -0.73 -6.92 -5.70
N ALA A 103 -0.15 -5.99 -4.93
CA ALA A 103 1.29 -5.83 -4.76
C ALA A 103 1.67 -6.29 -3.35
N GLY A 104 2.13 -7.54 -3.23
CA GLY A 104 2.35 -8.22 -1.96
C GLY A 104 3.80 -8.64 -1.74
N ARG A 105 4.07 -9.26 -0.59
CA ARG A 105 5.40 -9.73 -0.20
C ARG A 105 5.39 -11.21 0.17
N ILE A 106 6.56 -11.83 0.16
CA ILE A 106 6.77 -13.18 0.66
C ILE A 106 7.25 -13.08 2.10
N ARG A 107 6.47 -13.61 3.05
CA ARG A 107 6.85 -13.71 4.47
C ARG A 107 7.18 -15.18 4.77
N GLY A 108 8.45 -15.45 5.10
CA GLY A 108 8.94 -16.83 5.14
C GLY A 108 8.87 -17.44 3.74
N GLU A 109 7.97 -18.39 3.52
CA GLU A 109 7.71 -19.03 2.22
C GLU A 109 6.28 -18.76 1.70
N LYS A 110 5.50 -17.97 2.43
CA LYS A 110 4.08 -17.75 2.14
C LYS A 110 3.90 -16.40 1.44
N PRO A 111 3.10 -16.33 0.37
CA PRO A 111 2.69 -15.05 -0.21
C PRO A 111 1.70 -14.40 0.75
N PHE A 112 2.06 -13.23 1.27
CA PHE A 112 1.35 -12.54 2.34
C PHE A 112 0.87 -11.16 1.89
N VAL A 113 -0.34 -10.81 2.31
CA VAL A 113 -0.97 -9.51 2.07
C VAL A 113 -1.57 -8.97 3.37
N SER A 114 -1.67 -7.65 3.47
CA SER A 114 -2.19 -6.96 4.64
C SER A 114 -2.82 -5.63 4.23
N LEU A 115 -3.45 -4.93 5.18
CA LEU A 115 -4.01 -3.60 4.97
C LEU A 115 -2.97 -2.57 4.49
N CYS A 116 -1.68 -2.82 4.75
CA CYS A 116 -0.59 -1.93 4.36
C CYS A 116 -0.07 -2.19 2.93
N HIS A 117 -0.58 -3.20 2.25
CA HIS A 117 -0.21 -3.52 0.87
C HIS A 117 -1.21 -2.91 -0.12
N PHE A 118 -0.80 -2.80 -1.39
CA PHE A 118 -1.75 -2.39 -2.43
C PHE A 118 -2.65 -3.57 -2.80
N VAL A 119 -3.86 -3.59 -2.25
CA VAL A 119 -4.88 -4.61 -2.50
C VAL A 119 -6.15 -3.91 -2.97
N GLN A 120 -6.39 -3.91 -4.28
CA GLN A 120 -7.51 -3.18 -4.86
C GLN A 120 -8.22 -4.01 -5.92
N GLU A 121 -9.55 -4.00 -5.91
CA GLU A 121 -10.34 -4.67 -6.95
C GLU A 121 -9.98 -4.14 -8.34
N TRP A 122 -9.67 -5.05 -9.26
CA TRP A 122 -9.18 -4.73 -10.61
C TRP A 122 -10.07 -3.72 -11.38
N PRO A 123 -11.42 -3.79 -11.32
CA PRO A 123 -12.27 -2.81 -11.99
C PRO A 123 -12.09 -1.38 -11.47
N LYS A 124 -11.86 -1.21 -10.15
CA LYS A 124 -11.79 0.09 -9.47
C LYS A 124 -10.53 0.89 -9.77
N LEU A 125 -9.48 0.28 -10.33
CA LEU A 125 -8.26 1.01 -10.69
C LEU A 125 -8.50 1.95 -11.88
N SER A 126 -7.90 3.14 -11.82
CA SER A 126 -7.88 4.07 -12.95
C SER A 126 -7.14 3.46 -14.16
N PRO A 127 -7.46 3.88 -15.40
CA PRO A 127 -6.72 3.43 -16.59
C PRO A 127 -5.20 3.69 -16.46
N LYS A 128 -4.82 4.81 -15.82
CA LYS A 128 -3.43 5.18 -15.60
C LYS A 128 -2.75 4.29 -14.57
N GLN A 129 -3.40 3.96 -13.46
CA GLN A 129 -2.90 2.98 -12.48
C GLN A 129 -2.73 1.60 -13.12
N LYS A 130 -3.72 1.13 -13.90
CA LYS A 130 -3.62 -0.12 -14.67
C LYS A 130 -2.40 -0.12 -15.60
N LYS A 131 -2.15 0.99 -16.31
CA LYS A 131 -0.96 1.15 -17.16
C LYS A 131 0.33 1.22 -16.34
N GLY A 132 0.28 1.89 -15.18
CA GLY A 132 1.34 2.00 -14.19
C GLY A 132 1.86 0.63 -13.78
N PHE A 133 0.99 -0.18 -13.16
CA PHE A 133 1.34 -1.52 -12.69
C PHE A 133 1.76 -2.48 -13.82
N ARG A 134 1.21 -2.34 -15.02
CA ARG A 134 1.53 -3.23 -16.15
C ARG A 134 2.92 -3.03 -16.73
N LYS A 135 3.43 -1.79 -16.76
CA LYS A 135 4.65 -1.47 -17.53
C LYS A 135 5.46 -0.28 -17.02
N LEU A 136 4.82 0.71 -16.41
CA LEU A 136 5.47 2.00 -16.20
C LEU A 136 6.11 2.16 -14.82
N TYR A 137 5.52 1.61 -13.75
CA TYR A 137 6.06 1.83 -12.40
C TYR A 137 7.47 1.28 -12.21
N GLN A 138 7.86 0.22 -12.94
CA GLN A 138 9.22 -0.31 -12.92
C GLN A 138 10.27 0.74 -13.31
N GLN A 139 9.95 1.60 -14.29
CA GLN A 139 10.84 2.65 -14.76
C GLN A 139 11.05 3.74 -13.69
N GLY A 140 10.08 3.91 -12.80
CA GLY A 140 10.12 4.88 -11.72
C GLY A 140 10.75 4.35 -10.43
N CYS A 141 11.12 3.07 -10.32
CA CYS A 141 11.58 2.52 -9.03
C CYS A 141 12.92 3.05 -8.52
N ARG A 142 13.68 3.74 -9.37
CA ARG A 142 14.87 4.51 -8.95
C ARG A 142 14.50 5.85 -8.30
N CYS A 143 13.30 6.34 -8.56
CA CYS A 143 12.76 7.57 -7.98
C CYS A 143 11.84 7.24 -6.81
N ARG A 144 12.14 7.79 -5.64
CA ARG A 144 11.26 7.66 -4.48
C ARG A 144 10.06 8.59 -4.58
N VAL A 145 8.91 8.15 -4.12
CA VAL A 145 7.77 9.02 -3.86
C VAL A 145 7.70 9.28 -2.36
N ARG A 146 7.89 10.54 -1.97
CA ARG A 146 7.97 10.94 -0.56
C ARG A 146 6.86 11.91 -0.22
N MET A 147 6.19 11.70 0.91
CA MET A 147 5.33 12.72 1.49
C MET A 147 6.19 13.90 1.96
N PRO A 148 5.79 15.16 1.72
CA PRO A 148 6.59 16.35 2.04
C PRO A 148 7.17 16.36 3.46
N SER A 149 6.37 15.99 4.47
CA SER A 149 6.78 15.99 5.89
C SER A 149 7.71 14.84 6.30
N PHE A 150 8.02 13.91 5.39
CA PHE A 150 8.79 12.69 5.69
C PHE A 150 10.10 12.60 4.90
N VAL A 151 10.54 13.71 4.29
CA VAL A 151 11.83 13.79 3.60
C VAL A 151 12.93 14.01 4.65
N LYS A 152 13.62 12.93 5.04
CA LYS A 152 14.76 13.00 5.98
C LYS A 152 16.12 13.05 5.26
N ASN A 153 16.18 12.54 4.02
CA ASN A 153 17.42 12.41 3.27
C ASN A 153 17.18 12.85 1.82
N HIS A 154 17.81 13.96 1.44
CA HIS A 154 17.71 14.54 0.10
C HIS A 154 18.73 13.94 -0.89
N ARG A 155 19.51 12.93 -0.48
CA ARG A 155 20.50 12.28 -1.36
C ARG A 155 19.88 11.30 -2.36
N GLU A 156 18.73 10.73 -2.03
CA GLU A 156 17.97 9.88 -2.96
C GLU A 156 17.04 10.75 -3.81
N PRO A 157 16.98 10.55 -5.13
CA PRO A 157 16.13 11.36 -5.96
C PRO A 157 14.65 10.97 -5.76
N TYR A 158 13.80 11.99 -5.61
CA TYR A 158 12.42 11.79 -5.21
C TYR A 158 11.46 12.78 -5.87
N CYS A 159 10.18 12.41 -5.91
CA CYS A 159 9.09 13.34 -6.16
C CYS A 159 8.28 13.56 -4.88
N ALA A 160 7.95 14.82 -4.58
CA ALA A 160 7.08 15.18 -3.47
C ALA A 160 5.61 14.81 -3.79
N TRP A 161 5.00 13.97 -2.95
CA TRP A 161 3.60 13.57 -3.06
C TRP A 161 2.73 14.51 -2.23
N GLU A 162 2.34 15.62 -2.84
CA GLU A 162 1.56 16.69 -2.23
C GLU A 162 0.06 16.37 -2.21
N THR A 163 -0.42 15.52 -3.12
CA THR A 163 -1.85 15.28 -3.28
C THR A 163 -2.44 14.22 -2.37
N PHE A 164 -1.58 13.52 -1.61
CA PHE A 164 -1.90 12.35 -0.78
C PHE A 164 -3.01 12.55 0.28
N ARG A 165 -3.19 13.78 0.80
CA ARG A 165 -4.24 14.13 1.78
C ARG A 165 -5.42 14.92 1.21
N GLY A 166 -5.40 15.24 -0.08
CA GLY A 166 -6.49 16.03 -0.65
C GLY A 166 -7.72 15.18 -0.95
N LYS A 167 -8.85 15.85 -1.19
CA LYS A 167 -10.11 15.23 -1.65
C LYS A 167 -9.88 14.31 -2.86
N THR A 168 -9.02 14.75 -3.79
CA THR A 168 -8.56 13.96 -4.94
C THR A 168 -7.04 13.86 -4.97
N ASP A 169 -6.53 12.62 -4.99
CA ASP A 169 -5.09 12.34 -5.14
C ASP A 169 -4.66 12.34 -6.62
N CYS A 170 -4.44 13.53 -7.19
CA CYS A 170 -4.07 13.68 -8.59
C CYS A 170 -2.77 12.93 -8.96
N GLN A 171 -1.76 12.94 -8.08
CA GLN A 171 -0.48 12.29 -8.34
C GLN A 171 -0.64 10.76 -8.35
N GLY A 172 -1.31 10.16 -7.37
CA GLY A 172 -1.56 8.71 -7.33
C GLY A 172 -2.54 8.17 -8.35
N LEU A 173 -3.43 9.03 -8.87
CA LEU A 173 -4.40 8.64 -9.90
C LEU A 173 -3.89 8.83 -11.32
N TYR A 174 -3.14 9.90 -11.60
CA TYR A 174 -2.91 10.38 -12.98
C TYR A 174 -1.43 10.61 -13.34
N SER A 175 -0.49 10.53 -12.40
CA SER A 175 0.93 10.75 -12.65
C SER A 175 1.81 9.57 -12.23
N LEU A 176 3.10 9.64 -12.58
CA LEU A 176 4.15 8.71 -12.16
C LEU A 176 5.39 9.54 -11.85
N CYS A 177 6.17 9.11 -10.87
CA CYS A 177 7.45 9.73 -10.56
C CYS A 177 8.55 8.98 -11.32
N VAL A 178 9.22 9.64 -12.25
CA VAL A 178 10.22 9.00 -13.12
C VAL A 178 11.47 9.85 -13.23
N PRO A 179 12.61 9.25 -13.58
CA PRO A 179 13.81 10.02 -13.89
C PRO A 179 13.57 11.00 -15.03
N THR A 180 14.19 12.16 -14.91
CA THR A 180 14.30 13.14 -15.98
C THR A 180 15.56 12.88 -16.79
N ALA A 181 15.64 13.43 -18.00
CA ALA A 181 16.87 13.40 -18.78
C ALA A 181 17.98 14.29 -18.18
N HIS A 182 17.63 15.13 -17.20
CA HIS A 182 18.56 16.04 -16.56
C HIS A 182 19.20 15.38 -15.33
N THR A 183 20.49 15.61 -15.18
CA THR A 183 21.26 15.21 -14.00
C THR A 183 21.71 16.50 -13.33
N SER A 184 21.37 16.71 -12.06
CA SER A 184 21.84 17.85 -11.26
C SER A 184 22.87 17.36 -10.25
N ASN A 185 24.05 18.00 -10.22
CA ASN A 185 25.17 17.63 -9.32
C ASN A 185 25.56 16.13 -9.33
N GLY A 186 25.47 15.47 -10.50
CA GLY A 186 25.77 14.04 -10.62
C GLY A 186 24.68 13.09 -10.08
N THR A 187 23.55 13.63 -9.62
CA THR A 187 22.37 12.86 -9.18
C THR A 187 21.24 12.93 -10.21
N GLU A 188 20.64 11.78 -10.51
CA GLU A 188 19.50 11.63 -11.42
C GLU A 188 18.31 12.40 -10.84
N GLU A 189 17.76 13.39 -11.56
CA GLU A 189 16.62 14.17 -11.04
C GLU A 189 15.30 13.46 -11.37
N CYS A 190 14.33 13.45 -10.44
CA CYS A 190 13.04 12.79 -10.62
C CYS A 190 11.90 13.80 -10.69
N SER A 191 10.92 13.56 -11.55
CA SER A 191 9.75 14.45 -11.70
C SER A 191 8.46 13.69 -11.97
N TRP A 192 7.34 14.37 -11.68
CA TRP A 192 6.01 13.88 -12.00
C TRP A 192 5.72 14.03 -13.49
N VAL A 193 5.33 12.93 -14.14
CA VAL A 193 4.95 12.96 -15.56
C VAL A 193 3.73 13.87 -15.77
N SER A 194 3.92 14.94 -16.55
CA SER A 194 2.88 15.92 -16.86
C SER A 194 1.97 15.47 -18.00
N THR A 195 0.88 14.76 -17.67
CA THR A 195 -0.19 14.40 -18.62
C THR A 195 -1.32 15.44 -18.61
N ALA A 196 -2.15 15.47 -19.65
CA ALA A 196 -3.31 16.37 -19.71
C ALA A 196 -4.30 16.13 -18.55
N GLN A 197 -4.58 14.86 -18.22
CA GLN A 197 -5.44 14.51 -17.08
C GLN A 197 -4.84 14.97 -15.75
N TYR A 198 -3.53 14.77 -15.57
CA TYR A 198 -2.84 15.22 -14.36
C TYR A 198 -2.88 16.74 -14.22
N ARG A 199 -2.56 17.50 -15.28
CA ARG A 199 -2.62 18.97 -15.29
C ARG A 199 -4.03 19.49 -14.99
N ARG A 200 -5.06 18.86 -15.57
CA ARG A 200 -6.45 19.21 -15.31
C ARG A 200 -6.82 19.02 -13.84
N CYS A 201 -6.51 17.84 -13.28
CA CYS A 201 -6.77 17.54 -11.86
C CYS A 201 -6.05 18.53 -10.92
N MET A 202 -4.79 18.85 -11.20
CA MET A 202 -4.03 19.83 -10.41
C MET A 202 -4.63 21.24 -10.49
N LYS A 203 -5.18 21.65 -11.65
CA LYS A 203 -5.88 22.94 -11.83
C LYS A 203 -7.18 22.97 -11.02
N GLU A 204 -8.00 21.92 -11.10
CA GLU A 204 -9.24 21.80 -10.32
C GLU A 204 -8.96 21.87 -8.81
N ARG A 205 -7.95 21.14 -8.34
CA ARG A 205 -7.51 21.19 -6.93
C ARG A 205 -7.04 22.58 -6.48
N LYS A 206 -6.37 23.34 -7.37
CA LYS A 206 -5.94 24.71 -7.04
C LYS A 206 -7.16 25.60 -6.81
N TYR A 207 -8.14 25.54 -7.71
CA TYR A 207 -9.40 26.28 -7.60
C TYR A 207 -10.18 25.91 -6.33
N GLU A 208 -10.28 24.62 -6.00
CA GLU A 208 -10.94 24.17 -4.76
C GLU A 208 -10.30 24.73 -3.49
N ARG A 209 -8.97 24.79 -3.42
CA ARG A 209 -8.26 25.36 -2.26
C ARG A 209 -8.41 26.88 -2.13
N GLU A 210 -8.57 27.58 -3.25
CA GLU A 210 -8.77 29.04 -3.25
C GLU A 210 -10.20 29.43 -2.84
N MET A 211 -11.15 28.50 -2.92
CA MET A 211 -12.55 28.71 -2.54
C MET A 211 -12.91 28.12 -1.17
N GLU A 212 -12.00 27.44 -0.49
CA GLU A 212 -12.21 26.93 0.87
C GLU A 212 -11.98 28.11 1.85
N PRO A 213 -13.01 28.53 2.62
CA PRO A 213 -12.98 29.75 3.44
C PRO A 213 -12.02 29.67 4.64
#